data_AF-A0A6P1IAC7-F1
#
_entry.id   AF-A0A6P1IAC7-F1
#
_cell.length_a   1.000
_cell.length_b   1.000
_cell.length_c   1.000
_cell.angle_alpha   90.00
_cell.angle_beta   90.00
_cell.angle_gamma   90.00
#
_symmetry.space_group_name_H-M   'P 1'
#
loop_
_entity.id
_entity.type
_entity.pdbx_description
1 polymer ?
#
loop_
_entity_poly.entity_id
_entity_poly.type
_entity_poly.pdbx_seq_one_letter_code
_entity_poly.pdbx_strand_id
1 'polypeptide(L)'
;MTLEGIAWRFRTGSPWRDLPEYFGPWQSIWERHRRWSDDGTYIRMFATVRAAAPERERQLERLLSIDSTIVRAHQHSAGALTDAHTGGSVE
;
A
#
# COMPACT_ATOMS: atom_id res chain seq x y z
N MET A 1 -19.58 2.62 -1.38
CA MET A 1 -18.91 3.91 -1.68
C MET A 1 -17.51 4.05 -1.09
N THR A 2 -17.23 3.67 0.17
CA THR A 2 -15.88 3.83 0.74
C THR A 2 -14.80 3.01 0.02
N LEU A 3 -15.03 1.70 -0.19
CA LEU A 3 -14.03 0.85 -0.86
C LEU A 3 -13.82 1.28 -2.32
N GLU A 4 -14.89 1.72 -2.99
CA GLU A 4 -14.87 2.21 -4.35
C GLU A 4 -14.13 3.55 -4.46
N GLY A 5 -14.30 4.46 -3.49
CA GLY A 5 -13.53 5.71 -3.42
C GLY A 5 -12.05 5.47 -3.15
N ILE A 6 -11.72 4.49 -2.31
CA ILE A 6 -10.34 4.04 -2.10
C ILE A 6 -9.75 3.50 -3.41
N ALA A 7 -10.47 2.58 -4.09
CA ALA A 7 -10.03 2.00 -5.35
C ALA A 7 -9.84 3.07 -6.44
N TRP A 8 -10.76 4.03 -6.53
CA TRP A 8 -10.65 5.16 -7.46
C TRP A 8 -9.36 5.95 -7.20
N ARG A 9 -9.07 6.30 -5.95
CA ARG A 9 -7.86 7.06 -5.59
C ARG A 9 -6.59 6.34 -6.03
N PHE A 10 -6.50 5.03 -5.81
CA PHE A 10 -5.31 4.26 -6.22
C PHE A 10 -5.22 4.05 -7.73
N ARG A 11 -6.36 3.97 -8.42
CA ARG A 11 -6.40 3.90 -9.88
C ARG A 11 -5.97 5.21 -10.54
N THR A 12 -6.35 6.35 -10.00
CA THR A 12 -6.05 7.67 -10.59
C THR A 12 -4.76 8.29 -10.08
N GLY A 13 -4.29 7.87 -8.90
CA GLY A 13 -3.16 8.51 -8.21
C GLY A 13 -3.48 9.90 -7.65
N SER A 14 -4.73 10.34 -7.73
CA SER A 14 -5.13 11.67 -7.27
C SER A 14 -4.94 11.84 -5.75
N PRO A 15 -4.68 13.07 -5.28
CA PRO A 15 -4.73 13.41 -3.86
C PRO A 15 -6.10 13.05 -3.26
N TRP A 16 -6.13 12.69 -1.97
CA TRP A 16 -7.39 12.40 -1.27
C TRP A 16 -8.39 13.56 -1.31
N ARG A 17 -7.90 14.81 -1.31
CA ARG A 17 -8.75 16.00 -1.35
C ARG A 17 -9.52 16.18 -2.66
N ASP A 18 -9.05 15.53 -3.73
CA ASP A 18 -9.66 15.61 -5.06
C ASP A 18 -10.63 14.45 -5.31
N LEU A 19 -10.97 13.70 -4.26
CA LEU A 19 -11.92 12.61 -4.34
C LEU A 19 -13.29 13.15 -4.77
N PRO A 20 -13.94 12.57 -5.80
CA PRO A 20 -15.26 13.01 -6.22
C PRO A 20 -16.28 12.92 -5.10
N GLU A 21 -17.11 13.97 -4.97
CA GLU A 21 -18.08 14.10 -3.88
C GLU A 21 -19.09 12.95 -3.80
N TYR A 22 -19.36 12.28 -4.92
CA TYR A 22 -20.27 11.13 -4.96
C TYR A 22 -19.74 9.91 -4.19
N PHE A 23 -18.46 9.85 -3.83
CA PHE A 23 -17.95 8.81 -2.91
C PHE A 23 -18.21 9.15 -1.43
N GLY A 24 -18.52 10.42 -1.14
CA GLY A 24 -18.65 10.97 0.20
C GLY A 24 -17.39 11.71 0.68
N PRO A 25 -17.37 12.17 1.95
CA PRO A 25 -16.29 12.97 2.48
C PRO A 25 -14.95 12.23 2.44
N TRP A 26 -13.94 12.86 1.84
CA TRP A 26 -12.62 12.25 1.68
C TRP A 26 -11.96 11.92 3.02
N GLN A 27 -12.22 12.69 4.08
CA GLN A 27 -11.66 12.44 5.42
C GLN A 27 -12.13 11.09 5.96
N SER A 28 -13.42 10.81 5.86
CA SER A 28 -14.00 9.55 6.35
C SER A 28 -13.47 8.35 5.56
N ILE A 29 -13.25 8.53 4.26
CA ILE A 29 -12.69 7.50 3.38
C ILE A 29 -11.22 7.26 3.72
N TRP A 30 -10.44 8.32 3.90
CA TRP A 30 -9.05 8.23 4.31
C TRP A 30 -8.90 7.57 5.68
N GLU A 31 -9.67 7.98 6.68
CA GLU A 31 -9.63 7.39 8.02
C GLU A 31 -9.97 5.89 7.99
N ARG A 32 -10.97 5.51 7.19
CA ARG A 32 -11.32 4.10 7.02
C ARG A 32 -10.22 3.33 6.30
N HIS A 33 -9.66 3.91 5.24
CA HIS A 33 -8.52 3.33 4.54
C HIS A 33 -7.36 3.07 5.51
N ARG A 34 -6.97 4.09 6.30
CA ARG A 34 -5.90 3.98 7.30
C ARG A 34 -6.18 2.87 8.29
N ARG A 35 -7.38 2.85 8.88
CA ARG A 35 -7.76 1.81 9.85
C ARG A 35 -7.67 0.41 9.24
N TRP A 36 -8.16 0.22 8.02
CA TRP A 36 -8.14 -1.08 7.34
C TRP A 36 -6.74 -1.53 6.91
N SER A 37 -5.85 -0.59 6.62
CA SER A 37 -4.42 -0.86 6.42
C SER A 37 -3.79 -1.37 7.72
N ASP A 38 -4.11 -0.73 8.84
CA ASP A 38 -3.49 -1.02 10.15
C ASP A 38 -4.04 -2.32 10.79
N ASP A 39 -5.34 -2.60 10.65
CA ASP A 39 -6.02 -3.70 11.34
C ASP A 39 -6.12 -5.01 10.53
N GLY A 40 -5.50 -5.05 9.34
CA GLY A 40 -5.49 -6.21 8.45
C GLY A 40 -6.83 -6.50 7.77
N THR A 41 -7.78 -5.56 7.76
CA THR A 41 -9.08 -5.74 7.09
C THR A 41 -8.90 -6.09 5.61
N TYR A 42 -7.97 -5.45 4.90
CA TYR A 42 -7.72 -5.78 3.49
C TYR A 42 -7.28 -7.23 3.28
N ILE A 43 -6.46 -7.76 4.18
CA ILE A 43 -6.00 -9.16 4.11
C ILE A 43 -7.19 -10.10 4.27
N ARG A 44 -8.09 -9.82 5.23
CA ARG A 44 -9.30 -10.62 5.43
C ARG A 44 -10.23 -10.54 4.23
N MET A 45 -10.49 -9.35 3.71
CA MET A 45 -11.32 -9.16 2.50
C MET A 45 -10.75 -9.94 1.31
N PHE A 46 -9.45 -9.83 1.08
CA PHE A 46 -8.77 -10.54 0.00
C PHE A 46 -8.88 -12.06 0.17
N ALA A 47 -8.66 -12.58 1.38
CA ALA A 47 -8.81 -14.00 1.68
C ALA A 47 -10.25 -14.50 1.43
N THR A 48 -11.26 -13.74 1.86
CA THR A 48 -12.67 -14.08 1.64
C THR A 48 -13.01 -14.11 0.14
N VAL A 49 -12.57 -13.11 -0.63
CA VAL A 49 -12.81 -13.06 -2.08
C VAL A 49 -12.11 -14.22 -2.79
N ARG A 50 -10.86 -14.55 -2.39
CA ARG A 50 -10.11 -15.67 -2.97
C ARG A 50 -10.79 -17.01 -2.69
N ALA A 51 -11.27 -17.22 -1.46
CA ALA A 51 -11.99 -18.43 -1.09
C ALA A 51 -13.33 -18.58 -1.81
N ALA A 52 -14.00 -17.48 -2.14
CA ALA A 52 -15.28 -17.48 -2.86
C ALA A 52 -15.14 -17.70 -4.38
N ALA A 53 -13.95 -17.51 -4.95
CA ALA A 53 -13.69 -17.62 -6.39
C ALA A 53 -12.36 -18.36 -6.68
N PRO A 54 -12.22 -19.63 -6.26
CA PRO A 54 -10.97 -20.39 -6.42
C PRO A 54 -10.54 -20.52 -7.89
N GLU A 55 -11.50 -20.55 -8.83
CA GLU A 55 -11.23 -20.59 -10.27
C GLU A 55 -10.52 -19.34 -10.79
N ARG A 56 -10.59 -18.21 -10.05
CA ARG A 56 -9.96 -16.93 -10.40
C ARG A 56 -8.58 -16.74 -9.79
N GLU A 57 -8.05 -17.69 -9.02
CA GLU A 57 -6.76 -17.56 -8.34
C GLU A 57 -5.63 -17.24 -9.32
N ARG A 58 -5.54 -17.97 -10.45
CA ARG A 58 -4.57 -17.66 -11.54
C ARG A 58 -4.75 -16.28 -12.16
N GLN A 59 -5.96 -15.71 -12.14
CA GLN A 59 -6.21 -14.38 -12.67
C GLN A 59 -5.77 -13.29 -11.67
N LEU A 60 -6.01 -13.52 -10.38
CA LEU A 60 -5.54 -12.67 -9.28
C LEU A 60 -4.01 -12.65 -9.20
N GLU A 61 -3.34 -13.81 -9.29
CA GLU A 61 -1.87 -13.90 -9.32
C GLU A 61 -1.25 -13.08 -10.46
N ARG A 62 -1.86 -13.14 -11.65
CA ARG A 62 -1.40 -12.37 -12.82
C ARG A 62 -1.53 -10.85 -12.61
N LEU A 63 -2.59 -10.39 -11.95
CA LEU A 63 -2.78 -8.97 -11.64
C LEU A 63 -1.74 -8.47 -10.63
N LEU A 64 -1.47 -9.23 -9.57
CA LEU A 64 -0.45 -8.90 -8.57
C LEU A 64 0.97 -8.83 -9.16
N SER A 65 1.26 -9.68 -10.15
CA SER A 65 2.54 -9.67 -10.85
C SER A 65 2.74 -8.44 -11.75
N ILE A 66 1.67 -7.82 -12.24
CA ILE A 66 1.77 -6.67 -13.16
C ILE A 66 2.16 -5.39 -12.41
N ASP A 67 1.69 -5.20 -11.17
CA ASP A 67 1.94 -3.97 -10.39
C ASP A 67 3.16 -4.06 -9.45
N SER A 68 3.89 -5.19 -9.47
CA SER A 68 5.08 -5.38 -8.63
C SER A 68 6.35 -4.90 -9.33
N THR A 69 6.85 -3.71 -8.97
CA THR A 69 8.19 -3.26 -9.41
C THR A 69 9.28 -3.89 -8.54
N ILE A 70 9.98 -4.89 -9.09
CA ILE A 70 11.25 -5.37 -8.52
C ILE A 70 12.35 -4.39 -8.95
N VAL A 71 12.86 -3.59 -8.01
CA VAL A 71 14.06 -2.76 -8.21
C VAL A 71 15.25 -3.56 -7.71
N ARG A 72 16.17 -3.95 -8.61
CA ARG A 72 17.45 -4.53 -8.18
C ARG A 72 18.29 -3.45 -7.52
N ALA A 73 18.59 -3.63 -6.23
CA ALA A 73 19.54 -2.79 -5.52
C ALA A 73 20.96 -3.07 -6.03
N HIS A 74 21.81 -2.05 -6.06
CA HIS A 74 23.23 -2.23 -6.34
C HIS A 74 23.86 -2.99 -5.16
N GLN A 75 24.90 -3.79 -5.42
CA GLN A 75 25.56 -4.60 -4.37
C GLN A 75 26.13 -3.76 -3.20
N HIS A 76 26.27 -2.45 -3.37
CA HIS A 76 26.70 -1.49 -2.34
C HIS A 76 25.56 -0.61 -1.79
N SER A 77 24.29 -1.00 -1.98
CA SER A 77 23.12 -0.22 -1.49
C SER A 77 22.85 -0.36 0.02
N ALA A 78 23.64 -1.15 0.76
CA ALA A 78 23.60 -1.13 2.21
C ALA A 78 24.16 0.22 2.70
N GLY A 79 23.29 1.11 3.16
CA GLY A 79 23.67 2.42 3.69
C GLY A 79 24.62 2.33 4.89
N ALA A 80 25.17 3.48 5.30
CA ALA A 80 26.08 3.58 6.44
C ALA A 80 25.37 3.25 7.77
N LEU A 81 26.04 2.46 8.63
CA LEU A 81 25.60 2.13 9.98
C LEU A 81 25.53 3.41 10.84
N THR A 82 24.36 3.74 11.37
CA THR A 82 24.16 4.89 12.27
C THR A 82 24.35 4.45 13.72
N ASP A 83 25.56 4.05 14.09
CA ASP A 83 25.95 3.97 15.52
C ASP A 83 27.47 4.05 15.74
N ALA A 84 28.14 4.98 15.04
CA ALA A 84 29.52 5.31 15.35
C ALA A 84 29.56 6.66 16.07
N HIS A 85 29.90 6.62 17.36
CA HIS A 85 30.30 7.80 18.13
C HIS A 85 31.53 8.45 17.44
N THR A 86 31.29 9.45 16.60
CA THR A 86 32.36 10.26 16.00
C THR A 86 32.82 11.31 17.02
N GLY A 87 33.62 10.89 18.00
CA GLY A 87 34.21 11.76 19.00
C GLY A 87 35.55 11.21 19.48
N GLY A 88 36.60 11.46 18.71
CA GLY A 88 37.98 11.29 19.16
C GLY A 88 38.54 12.63 19.66
N SER A 89 39.21 12.62 20.80
CA SER A 89 39.76 13.80 21.45
C SER A 89 40.84 14.49 20.63
N VAL A 90 40.82 15.82 20.67
CA VAL A 90 41.87 16.70 20.16
C VAL A 90 43.15 16.44 20.95
N GLU A 91 44.23 16.07 20.24
CA GLU A 91 45.62 16.32 20.62
C GLU A 91 46.26 17.24 19.59
#